data_AF-A0A146KVJ7-F1
#
_entry.id   AF-A0A146KVJ7-F1
#
_cell.length_a   1.000
_cell.length_b   1.000
_cell.length_c   1.000
_cell.angle_alpha   90.00
_cell.angle_beta   90.00
_cell.angle_gamma   90.00
#
_symmetry.space_group_name_H-M   'P 1'
#
loop_
_entity.id
_entity.type
_entity.pdbx_description
1 polymer ?
#
loop_
_entity_poly.entity_id
_entity_poly.type
_entity_poly.pdbx_seq_one_letter_code
_entity_poly.pdbx_strand_id
1 'polypeptide(L)'
;CATCSSATTCTACEPGYFLTADTCTQCTSPCATCSSATTCTACEPGYFLTADTCTQCITNCKSCNSTKTCTTCEPGYTYDSANKICKKDAPPAKCTAGQGNCLKCSTDNTTCVKCNDGYFVNNGTCAQCIA
;
A
#
# COMPACT_ATOMS: atom_id res chain seq x y z
N CYS A 1 17.30 7.91 -16.79
CA CYS A 1 17.94 6.77 -17.47
C CYS A 1 18.78 6.06 -16.42
N ALA A 2 18.67 4.74 -16.28
CA ALA A 2 19.39 3.98 -15.26
C ALA A 2 20.77 3.55 -15.72
N THR A 3 20.91 3.12 -16.99
CA THR A 3 22.21 2.83 -17.61
C THR A 3 22.27 3.40 -19.03
N CYS A 4 23.44 3.90 -19.44
CA CYS A 4 23.64 4.54 -20.74
C CYS A 4 24.93 4.06 -21.41
N SER A 5 24.95 4.07 -22.75
CA SER A 5 26.13 3.76 -23.58
C SER A 5 26.78 5.01 -24.16
N SER A 6 26.10 6.15 -24.12
CA SER A 6 26.61 7.46 -24.52
C SER A 6 25.86 8.58 -23.77
N ALA A 7 26.27 9.83 -23.96
CA ALA A 7 25.56 10.99 -23.40
C ALA A 7 24.08 11.10 -23.86
N THR A 8 23.71 10.46 -24.96
CA THR A 8 22.36 10.53 -25.55
C THR A 8 21.68 9.17 -25.69
N THR A 9 22.36 8.06 -25.36
CA THR A 9 21.84 6.70 -25.60
C THR A 9 21.63 5.97 -24.29
N CYS A 10 20.37 5.69 -23.97
CA CYS A 10 19.98 4.91 -22.80
C CYS A 10 19.87 3.42 -23.15
N THR A 11 20.38 2.55 -22.27
CA THR A 11 20.33 1.09 -22.42
C THR A 11 19.41 0.42 -21.38
N ALA A 12 19.12 1.10 -20.27
CA ALA A 12 18.11 0.66 -19.31
C ALA A 12 17.43 1.85 -18.63
N CYS A 13 16.13 1.72 -18.40
CA CYS A 13 15.31 2.76 -17.79
C CYS A 13 15.14 2.56 -16.29
N GLU A 14 14.91 3.66 -15.58
CA GLU A 14 14.49 3.62 -14.18
C GLU A 14 13.12 2.94 -14.04
N PRO A 15 12.77 2.39 -12.87
CA PRO A 15 11.42 1.91 -12.61
C PRO A 15 10.37 2.97 -12.96
N GLY A 16 9.25 2.56 -13.56
CA GLY A 16 8.22 3.47 -14.07
C GLY A 16 8.48 4.02 -15.49
N TYR A 17 9.55 3.59 -16.16
CA TYR A 17 9.86 3.98 -17.54
C TYR A 17 10.16 2.75 -18.40
N PHE A 18 9.85 2.85 -19.70
CA PHE A 18 10.18 1.84 -20.71
C PHE A 18 11.11 2.42 -21.78
N LEU A 19 11.98 1.57 -22.33
CA LEU A 19 12.94 1.97 -23.35
C LEU A 19 12.26 2.06 -24.71
N THR A 20 12.30 3.24 -25.33
CA THR A 20 11.85 3.50 -26.70
C THR A 20 13.04 3.97 -27.52
N ALA A 21 13.54 3.10 -28.41
CA ALA A 21 14.81 3.25 -29.11
C ALA A 21 15.96 3.49 -28.11
N ASP A 22 16.37 4.75 -27.93
CA ASP A 22 17.48 5.14 -27.07
C ASP A 22 17.04 6.02 -25.88
N THR A 23 15.73 6.18 -25.69
CA THR A 23 15.14 7.11 -24.70
C THR A 23 14.19 6.39 -23.76
N CYS A 24 14.09 6.88 -22.52
CA CYS A 24 13.16 6.34 -21.54
C CYS A 24 11.87 7.15 -21.53
N THR A 25 10.78 6.50 -21.89
CA THR A 25 9.44 7.07 -21.87
C THR A 25 8.71 6.60 -20.63
N GLN A 26 7.99 7.50 -19.96
CA GLN A 26 7.28 7.17 -18.73
C GLN A 26 6.09 6.24 -19.01
N CYS A 27 5.83 5.30 -18.10
CA CYS A 27 4.61 4.51 -18.09
C CYS A 27 3.41 5.39 -17.73
N THR A 28 2.26 5.15 -18.37
CA THR A 28 1.01 5.83 -17.97
C THR A 28 0.48 5.19 -16.69
N SER A 29 0.16 5.99 -15.68
CA SER A 29 -0.51 5.50 -14.47
C SER A 29 -1.85 4.84 -14.86
N PRO A 30 -2.20 3.66 -14.29
CA PRO A 30 -1.66 3.06 -13.07
C PRO A 30 -0.62 1.93 -13.29
N CYS A 31 0.16 1.97 -14.38
CA CYS A 31 1.27 1.03 -14.57
C CYS A 31 2.49 1.39 -13.70
N ALA A 32 2.96 0.46 -12.87
CA ALA A 32 4.25 0.60 -12.19
C ALA A 32 5.43 0.27 -13.11
N THR A 33 5.24 -0.71 -14.00
CA THR A 33 6.16 -1.02 -15.10
C THR A 33 5.33 -1.31 -16.35
N CYS A 34 5.91 -1.05 -17.52
CA CYS A 34 5.20 -1.16 -18.78
C CYS A 34 6.14 -1.54 -19.94
N SER A 35 5.58 -2.12 -21.00
CA SER A 35 6.28 -2.40 -22.27
C SER A 35 5.99 -1.34 -23.33
N SER A 36 4.93 -0.55 -23.15
CA SER A 36 4.61 0.65 -23.89
C SER A 36 3.96 1.65 -22.93
N ALA A 37 3.73 2.89 -23.37
CA ALA A 37 3.10 3.89 -22.51
C ALA A 37 1.76 3.41 -21.90
N THR A 38 1.03 2.51 -22.57
CA THR A 38 -0.30 2.02 -22.14
C THR A 38 -0.38 0.52 -21.90
N THR A 39 0.71 -0.23 -22.09
CA THR A 39 0.76 -1.70 -21.92
C THR A 39 1.53 -2.02 -20.63
N CYS A 40 0.81 -2.28 -19.54
CA CYS A 40 1.42 -2.53 -18.24
C CYS A 40 2.01 -3.95 -18.16
N THR A 41 3.14 -4.08 -17.49
CA THR A 41 3.73 -5.37 -17.09
C THR A 41 3.68 -5.58 -15.56
N ALA A 42 3.51 -4.49 -14.80
CA ALA A 42 3.17 -4.51 -13.38
C ALA A 42 2.36 -3.26 -13.04
N CYS A 43 1.59 -3.34 -11.95
CA CYS A 43 0.68 -2.28 -11.52
C CYS A 43 1.16 -1.59 -10.26
N GLU A 44 0.77 -0.32 -10.11
CA GLU A 44 0.96 0.42 -8.87
C GLU A 44 0.21 -0.27 -7.70
N PRO A 45 0.64 -0.09 -6.44
CA PRO A 45 -0.10 -0.59 -5.28
C PRO A 45 -1.58 -0.17 -5.33
N GLY A 46 -2.47 -1.09 -4.91
CA GLY A 46 -3.93 -0.90 -5.04
C GLY A 46 -4.50 -1.27 -6.42
N TYR A 47 -3.68 -1.76 -7.35
CA TYR A 47 -4.11 -2.27 -8.65
C TYR A 47 -3.56 -3.68 -8.90
N PHE A 48 -4.23 -4.44 -9.76
CA PHE A 48 -3.79 -5.76 -10.21
C PHE A 48 -3.81 -5.84 -11.74
N LEU A 49 -2.88 -6.62 -12.29
CA LEU A 49 -2.71 -6.77 -13.72
C LEU A 49 -3.78 -7.70 -14.29
N THR A 50 -4.51 -7.22 -15.31
CA THR A 50 -5.47 -7.99 -16.09
C THR A 50 -5.10 -7.89 -17.56
N ALA A 51 -4.54 -8.97 -18.10
CA ALA A 51 -3.84 -8.96 -19.39
C ALA A 51 -2.72 -7.90 -19.38
N ASP A 52 -2.94 -6.76 -20.05
CA ASP A 52 -1.97 -5.68 -20.18
C ASP A 52 -2.42 -4.37 -19.51
N THR A 53 -3.51 -4.42 -18.75
CA THR A 53 -4.06 -3.22 -18.07
C THR A 53 -4.15 -3.42 -16.57
N CYS A 54 -4.01 -2.32 -15.83
CA CYS A 54 -4.08 -2.31 -14.39
C CYS A 54 -5.51 -1.97 -13.93
N THR A 55 -6.15 -2.92 -13.28
CA THR A 55 -7.51 -2.78 -12.73
C THR A 55 -7.43 -2.51 -11.24
N GLN A 56 -8.25 -1.58 -10.74
CA GLN A 56 -8.24 -1.21 -9.33
C GLN A 56 -8.71 -2.37 -8.45
N CYS A 57 -8.05 -2.55 -7.31
CA CYS A 57 -8.47 -3.46 -6.26
C CYS A 57 -9.78 -3.00 -5.60
N ILE A 58 -10.42 -3.94 -4.88
CA ILE A 58 -11.51 -3.58 -3.97
C ILE A 58 -11.02 -2.53 -2.95
N THR A 59 -11.93 -1.72 -2.43
CA THR A 59 -11.60 -0.66 -1.47
C THR A 59 -10.80 -1.17 -0.27
N ASN A 60 -9.91 -0.32 0.25
CA ASN A 60 -9.06 -0.59 1.42
C ASN A 60 -8.03 -1.73 1.25
N CYS A 61 -7.77 -2.10 0.01
CA CYS A 61 -6.90 -3.20 -0.34
C CYS A 61 -5.62 -2.69 -1.01
N LYS A 62 -4.48 -3.02 -0.41
CA LYS A 62 -3.14 -2.70 -0.93
C LYS A 62 -2.73 -3.61 -2.08
N SER A 63 -3.17 -4.86 -2.05
CA SER A 63 -2.86 -5.85 -3.09
C SER A 63 -4.00 -6.85 -3.23
N CYS A 64 -4.36 -7.18 -4.48
CA CYS A 64 -5.45 -8.08 -4.80
C CYS A 64 -5.14 -8.89 -6.07
N ASN A 65 -5.99 -9.87 -6.37
CA ASN A 65 -5.99 -10.64 -7.61
C ASN A 65 -7.32 -10.56 -8.37
N SER A 66 -8.27 -9.80 -7.84
CA SER A 66 -9.57 -9.56 -8.44
C SER A 66 -10.18 -8.27 -7.88
N THR A 67 -11.23 -7.79 -8.53
CA THR A 67 -12.01 -6.62 -8.06
C THR A 67 -12.87 -6.92 -6.82
N LYS A 68 -12.93 -8.18 -6.36
CA LYS A 68 -13.84 -8.62 -5.29
C LYS A 68 -13.13 -9.09 -4.02
N THR A 69 -11.83 -9.38 -4.11
CA THR A 69 -11.07 -9.99 -3.02
C THR A 69 -9.78 -9.23 -2.77
N CYS A 70 -9.29 -9.27 -1.54
CA CYS A 70 -8.03 -8.67 -1.15
C CYS A 70 -7.04 -9.73 -0.66
N THR A 71 -5.74 -9.50 -0.87
CA THR A 71 -4.66 -10.34 -0.33
C THR A 71 -3.83 -9.61 0.73
N THR A 72 -3.78 -8.27 0.68
CA THR A 72 -3.10 -7.46 1.70
C THR A 72 -3.82 -6.15 1.90
N CYS A 73 -4.13 -5.82 3.15
CA CYS A 73 -4.87 -4.62 3.50
C CYS A 73 -4.01 -3.37 3.54
N GLU A 74 -4.64 -2.23 3.28
CA GLU A 74 -4.02 -0.93 3.57
C GLU A 74 -3.81 -0.77 5.09
N PRO A 75 -2.84 0.07 5.52
CA PRO A 75 -2.66 0.38 6.93
C PRO A 75 -3.97 0.84 7.60
N GLY A 76 -4.29 0.28 8.77
CA GLY A 76 -5.54 0.57 9.50
C GLY A 76 -6.74 -0.29 9.07
N TYR A 77 -6.50 -1.37 8.32
CA TYR A 77 -7.51 -2.35 7.95
C TYR A 77 -7.01 -3.78 8.21
N THR A 78 -7.91 -4.64 8.68
CA THR A 78 -7.65 -6.05 8.96
C THR A 78 -8.29 -6.94 7.91
N TYR A 79 -7.57 -7.99 7.51
CA TYR A 79 -8.06 -8.98 6.56
C TYR A 79 -9.15 -9.86 7.19
N ASP A 80 -10.35 -9.84 6.60
CA ASP A 80 -11.44 -10.75 6.92
C ASP A 80 -11.36 -11.98 6.02
N SER A 81 -10.90 -13.09 6.57
CA SER A 81 -10.73 -14.35 5.82
C SER A 81 -12.05 -14.99 5.37
N ALA A 82 -13.18 -14.70 6.04
CA ALA A 82 -14.47 -15.26 5.67
C ALA A 82 -15.01 -14.60 4.38
N ASN A 83 -14.84 -13.29 4.27
CA ASN A 83 -15.31 -12.51 3.11
C ASN A 83 -14.19 -12.21 2.10
N LYS A 84 -12.93 -12.47 2.46
CA LYS A 84 -11.71 -12.17 1.68
C LYS A 84 -11.59 -10.68 1.34
N ILE A 85 -11.96 -9.81 2.27
CA ILE A 85 -11.93 -8.34 2.12
C ILE A 85 -11.18 -7.69 3.28
N CYS A 86 -10.89 -6.39 3.16
CA CYS A 86 -10.29 -5.61 4.24
C CYS A 86 -11.36 -4.79 4.97
N LYS A 87 -11.51 -5.07 6.27
CA LYS A 87 -12.41 -4.33 7.14
C LYS A 87 -11.63 -3.27 7.88
N LYS A 88 -12.21 -2.08 7.99
CA LYS A 88 -11.61 -1.00 8.78
C LYS A 88 -11.36 -1.54 10.18
N ASP A 89 -10.15 -1.32 10.69
CA ASP A 89 -9.86 -1.63 12.07
C ASP A 89 -10.82 -0.79 12.90
N ALA A 90 -11.81 -1.45 13.50
CA ALA A 90 -12.57 -0.82 14.55
C ALA A 90 -11.53 -0.42 15.61
N PRO A 91 -11.64 0.79 16.20
CA PRO A 91 -10.99 1.03 17.49
C PRO A 91 -11.32 -0.17 18.36
N PRO A 92 -10.35 -0.73 19.11
CA PRO A 92 -10.59 -1.93 19.89
C PRO A 92 -11.89 -1.72 20.69
N ALA A 93 -12.86 -2.62 20.49
CA ALA A 93 -14.21 -2.46 21.04
C ALA A 93 -14.19 -2.20 22.55
N LYS A 94 -13.11 -2.65 23.20
CA LYS A 94 -12.59 -2.12 24.45
C LYS A 94 -11.08 -1.94 24.36
N CYS A 95 -10.57 -0.76 24.68
CA CYS A 95 -9.18 -0.55 25.03
C CYS A 95 -8.85 -1.42 26.25
N THR A 96 -7.84 -2.28 26.10
CA THR A 96 -7.26 -3.07 27.19
C THR A 96 -5.79 -2.67 27.32
N ALA A 97 -5.37 -2.29 28.52
CA ALA A 97 -3.95 -2.01 28.78
C ALA A 97 -3.10 -3.26 28.50
N GLY A 98 -2.05 -3.11 27.70
CA GLY A 98 -1.17 -4.17 27.22
C GLY A 98 -1.48 -4.67 25.81
N GLN A 99 -2.64 -4.36 25.23
CA GLN A 99 -2.95 -4.68 23.83
C GLN A 99 -2.69 -3.47 22.93
N GLY A 100 -2.17 -3.72 21.71
CA GLY A 100 -1.92 -2.67 20.72
C GLY A 100 -0.97 -1.58 21.22
N ASN A 101 0.02 -1.92 22.07
CA ASN A 101 0.98 -0.99 22.69
C ASN A 101 0.36 0.10 23.60
N CYS A 102 -0.87 -0.10 24.07
CA CYS A 102 -1.52 0.82 24.99
C CYS A 102 -1.15 0.54 26.47
N LEU A 103 -0.54 1.51 27.16
CA LEU A 103 -0.30 1.46 28.61
C LEU A 103 -1.53 1.81 29.45
N LYS A 104 -2.36 2.74 28.98
CA LYS A 104 -3.52 3.23 29.74
C LYS A 104 -4.69 3.57 28.83
N CYS A 105 -5.86 3.12 29.21
CA CYS A 105 -7.11 3.39 28.53
C CYS A 105 -7.88 4.56 29.14
N SER A 106 -8.78 5.14 28.35
CA SER A 106 -9.81 6.06 28.78
C SER A 106 -10.77 5.39 29.75
N THR A 107 -11.52 6.19 30.53
CA THR A 107 -12.42 5.69 31.58
C THR A 107 -13.58 4.83 31.07
N ASP A 108 -13.99 5.04 29.82
CA ASP A 108 -14.99 4.23 29.11
C ASP A 108 -14.36 3.02 28.39
N ASN A 109 -13.05 2.82 28.51
CA ASN A 109 -12.25 1.81 27.82
C ASN A 109 -12.49 1.83 26.31
N THR A 110 -12.68 2.99 25.66
CA THR A 110 -12.85 3.05 24.20
C THR A 110 -11.57 3.49 23.48
N THR A 111 -10.71 4.25 24.16
CA THR A 111 -9.52 4.84 23.56
C THR A 111 -8.29 4.64 24.44
N CYS A 112 -7.14 4.52 23.81
CA CYS A 112 -5.87 4.57 24.49
C CYS A 112 -5.46 6.03 24.76
N VAL A 113 -5.14 6.33 26.02
CA VAL A 113 -4.68 7.66 26.46
C VAL A 113 -3.20 7.69 26.82
N LYS A 114 -2.53 6.52 26.86
CA LYS A 114 -1.08 6.43 27.06
C LYS A 114 -0.52 5.19 26.36
N CYS A 115 0.55 5.34 25.61
CA CYS A 115 1.20 4.27 24.85
C CYS A 115 2.56 3.88 25.43
N ASN A 116 3.05 2.68 25.09
CA ASN A 116 4.41 2.23 25.40
C ASN A 116 5.46 3.17 24.78
N ASP A 117 6.67 3.16 25.34
CA ASP A 117 7.80 3.91 24.80
C ASP A 117 8.06 3.51 23.34
N GLY A 118 8.31 4.52 22.48
CA GLY A 118 8.40 4.34 21.03
C GLY A 118 7.07 4.42 20.28
N TYR A 119 5.95 4.70 20.98
CA TYR A 119 4.63 4.91 20.39
C TYR A 119 3.98 6.20 20.92
N PHE A 120 3.12 6.83 20.10
CA PHE A 120 2.31 8.00 20.48
C PHE A 120 0.82 7.72 20.28
N VAL A 121 -0.02 8.44 21.04
CA VAL A 121 -1.48 8.34 20.91
C VAL A 121 -1.90 9.00 19.59
N ASN A 122 -2.48 8.23 18.69
CA ASN A 122 -3.04 8.67 17.42
C ASN A 122 -4.51 8.23 17.32
N ASN A 123 -5.45 9.16 17.40
CA ASN A 123 -6.89 8.88 17.32
C ASN A 123 -7.38 7.78 18.28
N GLY A 124 -6.85 7.75 19.50
CA GLY A 124 -7.23 6.76 20.52
C GLY A 124 -6.61 5.37 20.33
N THR A 125 -5.64 5.21 19.44
CA THR A 125 -4.77 4.02 19.33
C THR A 125 -3.30 4.42 19.41
N CYS A 126 -2.38 3.45 19.52
CA CYS A 126 -0.95 3.72 19.59
C CYS A 126 -0.31 3.52 18.22
N ALA A 127 0.25 4.59 17.66
CA ALA A 127 1.02 4.56 16.43
C ALA A 127 2.52 4.60 16.75
N GLN A 128 3.33 3.86 15.99
CA GLN A 128 4.78 3.81 16.20
C GLN A 128 5.43 5.14 15.78
N CYS A 129 6.37 5.62 16.58
CA CYS A 129 7.22 6.74 16.18
C CYS A 129 8.10 6.32 15.00
N ILE A 130 8.06 7.07 13.90
CA ILE A 130 8.95 6.85 12.76
C ILE A 130 10.21 7.69 12.99
N ALA A 131 11.37 7.04 12.94
CA ALA A 131 12.68 7.67 13.05
C ALA A 131 13.17 8.20 11.70
#